data_AF-A0A6J1X1P0-F1
#
_entry.id   AF-A0A6J1X1P0-F1
#
_cell.length_a   1.000
_cell.length_b   1.000
_cell.length_c   1.000
_cell.angle_alpha   90.00
_cell.angle_beta   90.00
_cell.angle_gamma   90.00
#
_symmetry.space_group_name_H-M   'P 1'
#
loop_
_entity.id
_entity.type
_entity.pdbx_description
1 polymer ?
#
loop_
_entity_poly.entity_id
_entity_poly.type
_entity_poly.pdbx_seq_one_letter_code
_entity_poly.pdbx_strand_id
1 'polypeptide(L)'
;VMSGKPDSWPATGHTLLLGDPGVLLRAVGAAEYAYVKGEEELFCAKYGIREKAIKEIRKLRKQLTSEINLSVAGVDVTIDPEMKPPNDNQARLLRQLVLSGLGDQVGRKIGLDEVKE
;
A
#
# COMPACT_ATOMS: atom_id res chain seq x y z
N VAL A 1 17.24 9.77 -13.23
CA VAL A 1 16.86 8.46 -12.64
C VAL A 1 16.21 8.76 -11.30
N MET A 2 14.91 8.54 -11.14
CA MET A 2 14.21 8.84 -9.89
C MET A 2 14.61 7.80 -8.85
N SER A 3 15.26 8.23 -7.77
CA SER A 3 15.65 7.36 -6.66
C SER A 3 14.41 6.85 -5.94
N GLY A 4 14.42 5.61 -5.45
CA GLY A 4 13.36 5.01 -4.60
C GLY A 4 13.19 5.67 -3.23
N LYS A 5 13.34 7.00 -3.15
CA LYS A 5 13.09 7.82 -1.96
C LYS A 5 11.59 8.06 -1.80
N PRO A 6 11.09 8.16 -0.56
CA PRO A 6 9.67 8.43 -0.26
C PRO A 6 9.10 9.65 -0.98
N ASP A 7 9.94 10.65 -1.28
CA ASP A 7 9.60 11.87 -2.01
C ASP A 7 9.08 11.60 -3.45
N SER A 8 9.38 10.44 -4.02
CA SER A 8 8.89 10.02 -5.34
C SER A 8 7.42 9.58 -5.35
N TRP A 9 6.81 9.41 -4.18
CA TRP A 9 5.41 9.00 -4.00
C TRP A 9 4.64 10.05 -3.20
N PRO A 10 4.46 11.28 -3.74
CA PRO A 10 3.85 12.37 -2.98
C PRO A 10 2.45 11.99 -2.49
N ALA A 11 2.18 12.33 -1.23
CA ALA A 11 0.88 12.12 -0.60
C ALA A 11 0.56 13.30 0.31
N THR A 12 -0.74 13.54 0.50
CA THR A 12 -1.26 14.58 1.38
C THR A 12 -2.30 13.99 2.32
N GLY A 13 -2.68 14.75 3.36
CA GLY A 13 -3.74 14.36 4.28
C GLY A 13 -3.50 13.04 5.00
N HIS A 14 -4.55 12.23 5.14
CA HIS A 14 -4.51 10.95 5.80
C HIS A 14 -3.72 9.88 5.04
N THR A 15 -3.56 10.03 3.72
CA THR A 15 -2.71 9.16 2.90
C THR A 15 -1.23 9.35 3.22
N LEU A 16 -0.81 10.57 3.57
CA LEU A 16 0.55 10.82 4.07
C LEU A 16 0.74 10.23 5.48
N LEU A 17 -0.26 10.39 6.35
CA LEU A 17 -0.23 9.86 7.72
C LEU A 17 -0.29 8.33 7.78
N LEU A 18 -0.65 7.65 6.68
CA LEU A 18 -0.59 6.19 6.59
C LEU A 18 0.86 5.68 6.46
N GLY A 19 1.83 6.58 6.23
CA GLY A 19 3.26 6.27 6.24
C GLY A 19 3.67 5.27 5.15
N ASP A 20 4.62 4.39 5.48
CA ASP A 20 5.13 3.36 4.57
C ASP A 20 4.04 2.43 4.02
N PRO A 21 3.05 1.95 4.80
CA PRO A 21 1.90 1.23 4.26
C PRO A 21 1.19 1.99 3.13
N GLY A 22 1.09 3.32 3.23
CA GLY A 22 0.51 4.15 2.18
C GLY A 22 1.37 4.20 0.92
N VAL A 23 2.69 4.24 1.07
CA VAL A 23 3.63 4.15 -0.06
C VAL A 23 3.51 2.80 -0.76
N LEU A 24 3.48 1.70 0.00
CA LEU A 24 3.32 0.36 -0.55
C LEU A 24 2.01 0.20 -1.32
N LEU A 25 0.90 0.71 -0.76
CA LEU A 25 -0.40 0.68 -1.42
C LEU A 25 -0.38 1.42 -2.76
N ARG A 26 0.23 2.61 -2.81
CA ARG A 26 0.36 3.40 -4.05
C ARG A 26 1.30 2.74 -5.06
N ALA A 27 2.42 2.18 -4.59
CA ALA A 27 3.38 1.48 -5.44
C ALA A 27 2.75 0.27 -6.14
N VAL A 28 2.01 -0.55 -5.40
CA VAL A 28 1.29 -1.70 -5.97
C VAL A 28 0.18 -1.22 -6.90
N GLY A 29 -0.65 -0.27 -6.49
CA GLY A 29 -1.75 0.23 -7.33
C GLY A 29 -1.27 0.81 -8.66
N ALA A 30 -0.19 1.60 -8.64
CA ALA A 30 0.38 2.16 -9.85
C ALA A 30 1.05 1.10 -10.75
N ALA A 31 1.69 0.07 -10.15
CA ALA A 31 2.24 -1.04 -10.91
C ALA A 31 1.16 -1.90 -11.57
N GLU A 32 0.03 -2.11 -10.91
CA GLU A 32 -1.14 -2.81 -11.46
C GLU A 32 -1.78 -2.02 -12.60
N TYR A 33 -1.90 -0.70 -12.45
CA TYR A 33 -2.37 0.17 -13.52
C TYR A 33 -1.44 0.14 -14.75
N ALA A 34 -0.12 0.15 -14.53
CA ALA A 34 0.86 -0.01 -15.61
C ALA A 34 0.78 -1.41 -16.26
N TYR A 35 0.48 -2.45 -15.49
CA TYR A 35 0.28 -3.80 -16.01
C TYR A 35 -0.91 -3.89 -16.99
N VAL A 36 -2.04 -3.23 -16.69
CA VAL A 36 -3.19 -3.15 -17.61
C VAL A 36 -2.80 -2.50 -18.95
N LYS A 37 -1.88 -1.54 -18.92
CA LYS A 37 -1.35 -0.86 -20.11
C LYS A 37 -0.22 -1.62 -20.81
N GLY A 38 0.23 -2.74 -20.28
CA GLY A 38 1.36 -3.50 -20.82
C GLY A 38 2.74 -2.86 -20.55
N GLU A 39 2.83 -1.91 -19.62
CA GLU A 39 4.04 -1.12 -19.33
C GLU A 39 4.69 -1.48 -17.97
N GLU A 40 4.31 -2.61 -17.36
CA GLU A 40 4.77 -3.02 -16.01
C GLU A 40 6.30 -3.05 -15.88
N GLU A 41 7.01 -3.62 -16.85
CA GLU A 41 8.47 -3.75 -16.80
C GLU A 41 9.18 -2.40 -16.82
N LEU A 42 8.75 -1.51 -17.74
CA LEU A 42 9.26 -0.14 -17.85
C LEU A 42 8.94 0.66 -16.58
N PHE A 43 7.74 0.50 -16.03
CA PHE A 43 7.33 1.13 -14.79
C PHE A 43 8.21 0.68 -13.61
N CYS A 44 8.39 -0.63 -13.46
CA CYS A 44 9.21 -1.21 -12.40
C CYS A 44 10.66 -0.73 -12.51
N ALA A 45 11.25 -0.72 -13.70
CA ALA A 45 12.59 -0.21 -13.94
C ALA A 45 12.70 1.30 -13.63
N LYS A 46 11.70 2.10 -14.01
CA LYS A 46 11.68 3.56 -13.80
C LYS A 46 11.60 3.95 -12.32
N TYR A 47 10.81 3.24 -11.52
CA TYR A 47 10.57 3.56 -10.11
C TYR A 47 11.37 2.67 -9.14
N GLY A 48 12.24 1.80 -9.65
CA GLY A 48 13.08 0.93 -8.83
C GLY A 48 12.30 -0.16 -8.09
N ILE A 49 11.16 -0.58 -8.62
CA ILE A 49 10.34 -1.63 -8.03
C ILE A 49 10.82 -2.99 -8.56
N ARG A 50 10.91 -3.98 -7.67
CA ARG A 50 11.24 -5.34 -8.07
C ARG A 50 10.05 -5.99 -8.77
N GLU A 51 10.13 -6.13 -10.09
CA GLU A 51 9.07 -6.70 -10.95
C GLU A 51 8.58 -8.08 -10.45
N LYS A 52 9.51 -8.98 -10.07
CA LYS A 52 9.15 -10.29 -9.50
C LYS A 52 8.29 -10.16 -8.25
N ALA A 53 8.52 -9.15 -7.41
CA ALA A 53 7.72 -8.94 -6.21
C ALA A 53 6.30 -8.48 -6.57
N ILE A 54 6.13 -7.60 -7.57
CA ILE A 54 4.80 -7.19 -8.04
C ILE A 54 4.00 -8.39 -8.59
N LYS A 55 4.66 -9.26 -9.37
CA LYS A 55 4.03 -10.48 -9.88
C LYS A 55 3.55 -11.40 -8.76
N GLU A 56 4.35 -11.58 -7.70
CA GLU A 56 3.93 -12.38 -6.53
C GLU A 56 2.84 -11.68 -5.69
N ILE A 57 2.92 -10.36 -5.52
CA ILE A 57 1.86 -9.57 -4.85
C ILE A 57 0.52 -9.75 -5.58
N ARG A 58 0.51 -9.70 -6.91
CA ARG A 58 -0.70 -9.92 -7.72
C ARG A 58 -1.29 -11.31 -7.49
N LYS A 59 -0.44 -12.35 -7.45
CA LYS A 59 -0.89 -13.73 -7.15
C LYS A 59 -1.46 -13.83 -5.74
N LEU A 60 -0.79 -13.27 -4.75
CA LEU A 60 -1.23 -13.29 -3.35
C LEU A 60 -2.57 -12.55 -3.18
N ARG A 61 -2.74 -11.40 -3.84
CA ARG A 61 -4.02 -10.67 -3.85
C ARG A 61 -5.16 -11.53 -4.41
N LYS A 62 -4.92 -12.24 -5.52
CA LYS A 62 -5.89 -13.18 -6.13
C LYS A 62 -6.29 -14.28 -5.17
N GLN A 63 -5.32 -14.89 -4.49
CA GLN A 63 -5.58 -15.92 -3.49
C GLN A 63 -6.40 -15.39 -2.32
N LEU A 64 -5.97 -14.29 -1.68
CA LEU A 64 -6.68 -13.70 -0.54
C LEU A 64 -8.12 -13.28 -0.90
N THR A 65 -8.34 -12.75 -2.10
CA THR A 65 -9.69 -12.37 -2.55
C THR A 65 -10.59 -13.59 -2.73
N SER A 66 -10.05 -14.66 -3.32
CA SER A 66 -10.76 -15.94 -3.46
C SER A 66 -11.15 -16.51 -2.09
N GLU A 67 -10.23 -16.51 -1.13
CA GLU A 67 -10.50 -17.01 0.22
C GLU A 67 -11.56 -16.19 0.96
N ILE A 68 -11.57 -14.87 0.79
CA ILE A 68 -12.60 -14.00 1.37
C ILE A 68 -13.98 -14.34 0.81
N ASN A 69 -14.09 -14.51 -0.51
CA ASN A 69 -15.36 -14.85 -1.16
C ASN A 69 -15.89 -16.24 -0.74
N LEU A 70 -14.99 -17.18 -0.41
CA LEU A 70 -15.36 -18.49 0.11
C LEU A 70 -15.77 -18.45 1.59
N SER A 71 -15.12 -17.59 2.38
CA SER A 71 -15.28 -17.58 3.84
C SER A 71 -16.39 -16.66 4.34
N VAL A 72 -16.71 -15.59 3.60
CA VAL A 72 -17.66 -14.56 4.02
C VAL A 72 -18.92 -14.60 3.15
N ALA A 73 -20.01 -15.10 3.74
CA ALA A 73 -21.29 -15.19 3.04
C ALA A 73 -21.81 -13.80 2.63
N GLY A 74 -22.28 -13.68 1.38
CA GLY A 74 -22.87 -12.45 0.86
C GLY A 74 -21.86 -11.40 0.39
N VAL A 75 -20.57 -11.75 0.33
CA VAL A 75 -19.51 -10.88 -0.19
C VAL A 75 -19.03 -11.41 -1.54
N ASP A 76 -19.00 -10.53 -2.54
CA ASP A 76 -18.42 -10.78 -3.87
C ASP A 76 -17.35 -9.73 -4.16
N VAL A 77 -16.15 -9.94 -3.61
CA VAL A 77 -14.99 -9.06 -3.85
C VAL A 77 -14.30 -9.48 -5.14
N THR A 78 -14.01 -8.49 -5.98
CA THR A 78 -13.19 -8.68 -7.18
C THR A 78 -11.94 -7.81 -7.10
N ILE A 79 -10.87 -8.26 -7.75
CA ILE A 79 -9.66 -7.46 -7.90
C ILE A 79 -9.83 -6.59 -9.12
N ASP A 80 -10.16 -5.33 -8.87
CA ASP A 80 -10.10 -4.28 -9.88
C ASP A 80 -8.63 -3.89 -10.17
N PRO A 81 -8.11 -4.14 -11.38
CA PRO A 81 -6.76 -3.73 -11.78
C PRO A 81 -6.60 -2.20 -11.87
N GLU A 82 -7.69 -1.45 -12.04
CA GLU A 82 -7.71 0.01 -12.15
C GLU A 82 -8.24 0.67 -10.87
N MET A 83 -8.14 -0.03 -9.74
CA MET A 83 -8.60 0.45 -8.44
C MET A 83 -8.07 1.85 -8.14
N LYS A 84 -8.99 2.78 -7.91
CA LYS A 84 -8.65 4.17 -7.60
C LYS A 84 -7.88 4.26 -6.28
N PRO A 85 -6.96 5.23 -6.16
CA PRO A 85 -6.34 5.54 -4.88
C PRO A 85 -7.41 5.81 -3.80
N PRO A 86 -7.16 5.41 -2.55
CA PRO A 86 -8.12 5.63 -1.48
C PRO A 86 -8.39 7.12 -1.28
N ASN A 87 -9.65 7.47 -1.02
CA ASN A 87 -10.00 8.80 -0.57
C ASN A 87 -9.50 9.04 0.88
N ASP A 88 -9.51 10.30 1.32
CA ASP A 88 -8.93 10.68 2.62
C ASP A 88 -9.60 9.96 3.81
N ASN A 89 -10.92 9.74 3.74
CA ASN A 89 -11.66 8.96 4.73
C ASN A 89 -11.26 7.47 4.72
N GLN A 90 -11.09 6.86 3.55
CA GLN A 90 -10.58 5.50 3.41
C GLN A 90 -9.17 5.39 3.96
N ALA A 91 -8.30 6.36 3.69
CA ALA A 91 -6.96 6.40 4.27
C ALA A 91 -6.99 6.54 5.80
N ARG A 92 -7.95 7.27 6.38
CA ARG A 92 -8.20 7.29 7.83
C ARG A 92 -8.57 5.91 8.37
N LEU A 93 -9.51 5.21 7.72
CA LEU A 93 -9.95 3.88 8.14
C LEU A 93 -8.83 2.84 7.99
N LEU A 94 -8.03 2.91 6.93
CA LEU A 94 -6.87 2.05 6.74
C LEU A 94 -5.84 2.19 7.87
N ARG A 95 -5.59 3.41 8.36
CA ARG A 95 -4.70 3.62 9.52
C ARG A 95 -5.23 2.94 10.78
N GLN A 96 -6.53 3.03 11.02
CA GLN A 96 -7.17 2.36 12.15
C GLN A 96 -7.09 0.83 12.01
N LEU A 97 -7.28 0.31 10.80
CA LEU A 97 -7.14 -1.12 10.52
C LEU A 97 -5.71 -1.59 10.76
N VAL A 98 -4.70 -0.88 10.24
CA VAL A 98 -3.29 -1.21 10.47
C VAL A 98 -2.96 -1.19 11.97
N LEU A 99 -3.43 -0.17 12.71
CA LEU A 99 -3.24 -0.09 14.16
C LEU A 99 -3.90 -1.26 14.91
N SER A 100 -5.09 -1.70 14.49
CA SER A 100 -5.75 -2.86 15.11
C SER A 100 -4.99 -4.17 14.93
N GLY A 101 -4.19 -4.31 13.86
CA GLY A 101 -3.35 -5.48 13.62
C GLY A 101 -1.96 -5.40 14.26
N LEU A 102 -1.51 -4.20 14.63
CA LEU A 102 -0.15 -3.92 15.13
C LEU A 102 -0.18 -3.16 16.47
N GLY A 103 -1.15 -3.47 17.33
CA GLY A 103 -1.37 -2.75 18.60
C GLY A 103 -0.20 -2.87 19.58
N ASP A 104 0.60 -3.92 19.47
CA ASP A 104 1.83 -4.16 20.22
C ASP A 104 3.06 -3.43 19.64
N GLN A 105 2.98 -2.94 18.40
CA GLN A 105 4.08 -2.27 17.69
C GLN A 105 3.89 -0.75 17.65
N VAL A 106 3.62 -0.15 18.80
CA VAL A 106 3.38 1.30 18.90
C VAL A 106 4.59 2.02 19.51
N GLY A 107 5.23 2.87 18.70
CA GLY A 107 6.30 3.76 19.14
C GLY A 107 5.81 5.18 19.43
N ARG A 108 6.13 5.73 20.60
CA ARG A 108 5.95 7.15 20.92
C ARG A 108 7.25 7.90 20.64
N LYS A 109 7.15 9.02 19.91
CA LYS A 109 8.28 9.94 19.76
C LYS A 109 8.60 10.60 21.11
N ILE A 110 9.83 10.41 21.59
CA ILE A 110 10.34 11.01 22.83
C ILE A 110 10.63 12.50 22.56
N GLY A 111 10.24 13.36 23.50
CA GLY A 111 10.56 14.79 23.47
C GLY A 111 12.05 15.02 23.73
N LEU A 112 12.63 16.10 23.20
CA LEU A 112 14.06 16.39 23.43
C LEU A 112 14.39 16.58 24.92
N ASP A 113 13.41 17.04 25.69
CA ASP A 113 13.42 17.21 27.14
C ASP A 113 13.41 15.89 27.93
N GLU A 114 12.95 14.81 27.33
CA GLU A 114 12.88 13.47 27.94
C GLU A 114 14.13 12.61 27.63
N VAL A 115 15.02 13.08 26.75
CA VAL A 115 16.29 12.40 26.44
C VAL A 115 17.25 12.63 27.61
N LYS A 116 17.33 11.67 28.53
CA LYS A 116 18.38 11.63 29.56
C LYS A 116 19.74 11.40 28.87
N GLU A 117 20.75 12.18 29.24
CA GLU A 117 22.16 11.99 28.84
C GLU A 117 22.64 10.55 29.07
#